data_AF-A0A7Y5KR36-F1
#
_entry.id   AF-A0A7Y5KR36-F1
#
_cell.length_a   1.000
_cell.length_b   1.000
_cell.length_c   1.000
_cell.angle_alpha   90.00
_cell.angle_beta   90.00
_cell.angle_gamma   90.00
#
_symmetry.space_group_name_H-M   'P 1'
#
loop_
_entity.id
_entity.type
_entity.pdbx_description
1 polymer ?
#
loop_
_entity_poly.entity_id
_entity_poly.type
_entity_poly.pdbx_seq_one_letter_code
_entity_poly.pdbx_strand_id
1 'polypeptide(L)'
;MRAAIAEAERARGSTGDNPWVGCVIVDQGGVVVGRGYTRGPGEDHAEIVALREARAQGRSVAGATMYSTLEPCSFHGRTPACSRVIVENGIGLVVVGMHDPHPRVDGEGARILRDAGVEVLEGVCEREVRRQLGRWVFTYHPHEPLRRARAFASEHGREGVVAMLVETYAVGAEDAERIAAGLDA
;
A
#
# COMPACT_ATOMS: atom_id res chain seq x y z
N MET A 1 2.80 -11.11 -3.52
CA MET A 1 2.79 -10.15 -2.40
C MET A 1 4.12 -10.03 -1.67
N ARG A 2 4.67 -11.06 -1.00
CA ARG A 2 5.93 -10.92 -0.24
C ARG A 2 7.13 -10.37 -1.03
N ALA A 3 7.23 -10.72 -2.31
CA ALA A 3 8.22 -10.12 -3.20
C ALA A 3 8.04 -8.59 -3.36
N ALA A 4 6.79 -8.10 -3.43
CA ALA A 4 6.50 -6.67 -3.45
C ALA A 4 6.84 -5.99 -2.11
N ILE A 5 6.64 -6.67 -0.98
CA ILE A 5 7.12 -6.17 0.34
C ILE A 5 8.65 -6.04 0.34
N ALA A 6 9.38 -7.00 -0.24
CA ALA A 6 10.83 -6.89 -0.38
C ALA A 6 11.26 -5.70 -1.26
N GLU A 7 10.51 -5.39 -2.33
CA GLU A 7 10.75 -4.15 -3.11
C GLU A 7 10.43 -2.90 -2.27
N ALA A 8 9.34 -2.90 -1.50
CA ALA A 8 8.92 -1.78 -0.66
C ALA A 8 10.00 -1.35 0.35
N GLU A 9 10.71 -2.32 0.94
CA GLU A 9 11.84 -2.05 1.85
C GLU A 9 12.97 -1.25 1.20
N ARG A 10 13.15 -1.35 -0.12
CA ARG A 10 14.18 -0.59 -0.86
C ARG A 10 13.85 0.91 -0.94
N ALA A 11 12.59 1.30 -0.72
CA ALA A 11 12.15 2.69 -0.69
C ALA A 11 12.40 3.34 0.68
N ARG A 12 12.62 2.54 1.74
CA ARG A 12 12.64 3.01 3.12
C ARG A 12 13.64 4.16 3.32
N GLY A 13 13.14 5.28 3.85
CA GLY A 13 13.94 6.46 4.17
C GLY A 13 14.38 7.33 2.97
N SER A 14 13.95 7.01 1.75
CA SER A 14 14.36 7.74 0.53
C SER A 14 13.24 8.51 -0.19
N THR A 15 12.01 8.40 0.31
CA THR A 15 10.80 8.88 -0.39
C THR A 15 10.16 10.12 0.24
N GLY A 16 10.78 10.69 1.29
CA GLY A 16 10.21 11.82 2.02
C GLY A 16 8.92 11.46 2.76
N ASP A 17 7.82 12.14 2.43
CA ASP A 17 6.47 11.89 2.94
C ASP A 17 5.70 10.83 2.14
N ASN A 18 6.19 10.42 0.97
CA ASN A 18 5.56 9.36 0.20
C ASN A 18 5.73 7.99 0.89
N PRO A 19 4.71 7.11 0.83
CA PRO A 19 4.79 5.77 1.40
C PRO A 19 5.85 4.91 0.71
N TRP A 20 6.45 4.01 1.49
CA TRP A 20 7.38 3.00 0.99
C TRP A 20 6.60 1.85 0.36
N VAL A 21 6.16 2.03 -0.88
CA VAL A 21 5.37 1.05 -1.62
C VAL A 21 6.28 0.19 -2.49
N GLY A 22 5.94 -1.08 -2.62
CA GLY A 22 6.55 -2.00 -3.57
C GLY A 22 5.50 -2.64 -4.46
N CYS A 23 5.90 -2.98 -5.68
CA CYS A 23 5.04 -3.54 -6.71
C CYS A 23 5.78 -4.65 -7.47
N VAL A 24 5.07 -5.73 -7.79
CA VAL A 24 5.55 -6.81 -8.67
C VAL A 24 4.44 -7.18 -9.65
N ILE A 25 4.79 -7.34 -10.93
CA ILE A 25 3.88 -7.79 -11.99
C ILE A 25 4.27 -9.20 -12.40
N VAL A 26 3.29 -10.09 -12.42
CA VAL A 26 3.42 -11.49 -12.78
C VAL A 26 2.53 -11.77 -13.98
N ASP A 27 3.09 -12.30 -15.05
CA ASP A 27 2.32 -12.68 -16.24
C ASP A 27 1.45 -13.93 -16.01
N GLN A 28 0.65 -14.30 -17.01
CA GLN A 28 -0.24 -15.47 -16.91
C GLN A 28 0.52 -16.81 -16.81
N GLY A 29 1.81 -16.84 -17.17
CA GLY A 29 2.67 -18.01 -17.00
C GLY A 29 3.28 -18.11 -15.60
N GLY A 30 3.00 -17.16 -14.71
CA GLY A 30 3.58 -17.13 -13.36
C GLY A 30 4.98 -16.53 -13.30
N VAL A 31 5.45 -15.88 -14.37
CA VAL A 31 6.79 -15.28 -14.43
C VAL A 31 6.71 -13.82 -14.00
N VAL A 32 7.65 -13.41 -13.14
CA VAL A 32 7.81 -11.98 -12.79
C VAL A 32 8.34 -11.23 -14.01
N VAL A 33 7.55 -10.28 -14.50
CA VAL A 33 7.88 -9.45 -15.67
C VAL A 33 8.21 -8.01 -15.31
N GLY A 34 7.90 -7.57 -14.08
CA GLY A 34 8.26 -6.23 -13.61
C GLY A 34 8.27 -6.13 -12.09
N ARG A 35 9.11 -5.26 -11.56
CA ARG A 35 9.35 -4.98 -10.15
C ARG A 35 9.56 -3.49 -9.99
N GLY A 36 9.04 -2.94 -8.91
CA GLY A 36 9.15 -1.52 -8.64
C GLY A 36 8.97 -1.20 -7.18
N TYR A 37 9.52 -0.07 -6.79
CA TYR A 37 9.29 0.55 -5.50
C TYR A 37 9.22 2.06 -5.68
N THR A 38 8.52 2.74 -4.77
CA THR A 38 8.35 4.20 -4.82
C THR A 38 9.72 4.87 -4.90
N ARG A 39 9.88 5.78 -5.87
CA ARG A 39 11.08 6.60 -6.02
C ARG A 39 10.98 7.87 -5.17
N GLY A 40 12.02 8.71 -5.22
CA GLY A 40 12.10 9.92 -4.40
C GLY A 40 10.92 10.89 -4.58
N PRO A 41 10.87 11.98 -3.78
CA PRO A 41 9.78 12.96 -3.87
C PRO A 41 9.60 13.51 -5.29
N GLY A 42 8.39 13.38 -5.85
CA GLY A 42 8.06 13.83 -7.21
C GLY A 42 8.39 12.84 -8.33
N GLU A 43 9.00 11.70 -8.00
CA GLU A 43 9.30 10.62 -8.94
C GLU A 43 8.17 9.59 -9.00
N ASP A 44 8.36 8.56 -9.82
CA ASP A 44 7.36 7.52 -10.05
C ASP A 44 7.05 6.65 -8.83
N HIS A 45 5.78 6.27 -8.73
CA HIS A 45 5.30 5.28 -7.77
C HIS A 45 5.72 3.85 -8.19
N ALA A 46 5.63 2.92 -7.25
CA ALA A 46 6.07 1.54 -7.43
C ALA A 46 5.44 0.86 -8.65
N GLU A 47 4.15 1.08 -8.89
CA GLU A 47 3.37 0.51 -9.98
C GLU A 47 3.90 0.98 -11.34
N ILE A 48 4.21 2.27 -11.45
CA ILE A 48 4.76 2.88 -12.66
C ILE A 48 6.18 2.35 -12.92
N VAL A 49 7.01 2.23 -11.87
CA VAL A 49 8.36 1.65 -11.99
C VAL A 49 8.28 0.20 -12.49
N ALA A 50 7.38 -0.61 -11.94
CA ALA A 50 7.21 -2.01 -12.34
C ALA A 50 6.72 -2.14 -13.79
N LEU A 51 5.77 -1.31 -14.22
CA LEU A 51 5.29 -1.26 -15.61
C LEU A 51 6.41 -0.84 -16.58
N ARG A 52 7.22 0.16 -16.20
CA ARG A 52 8.36 0.60 -17.00
C ARG A 52 9.43 -0.48 -17.13
N GLU A 53 9.71 -1.21 -16.06
CA GLU A 53 10.65 -2.34 -16.13
C GLU A 53 10.16 -3.42 -17.09
N ALA A 54 8.88 -3.81 -17.00
CA ALA A 54 8.29 -4.79 -17.91
C ALA A 54 8.37 -4.33 -19.38
N ARG A 55 8.04 -3.07 -19.64
CA ARG A 55 8.13 -2.47 -20.97
C ARG A 55 9.57 -2.45 -21.49
N ALA A 56 10.55 -2.09 -20.66
CA ALA A 56 11.96 -2.07 -21.05
C ALA A 56 12.49 -3.47 -21.43
N GLN A 57 11.91 -4.52 -20.85
CA GLN A 57 12.22 -5.91 -21.18
C GLN A 57 11.39 -6.47 -22.36
N GLY A 58 10.56 -5.64 -23.00
CA GLY A 58 9.67 -6.07 -24.08
C GLY A 58 8.58 -7.05 -23.63
N ARG A 59 8.23 -7.05 -22.33
CA ARG A 59 7.18 -7.90 -21.77
C ARG A 59 5.83 -7.22 -21.86
N SER A 60 4.82 -7.93 -22.33
CA SER A 60 3.43 -7.51 -22.20
C SER A 60 2.96 -7.72 -20.76
N VAL A 61 2.13 -6.79 -20.28
CA VAL A 61 1.45 -6.90 -18.98
C VAL A 61 -0.07 -7.05 -19.14
N ALA A 62 -0.58 -7.12 -20.37
CA ALA A 62 -2.00 -7.32 -20.62
C ALA A 62 -2.47 -8.66 -20.03
N GLY A 63 -3.54 -8.64 -19.23
CA GLY A 63 -4.07 -9.79 -18.51
C GLY A 63 -3.20 -10.30 -17.36
N ALA A 64 -2.09 -9.61 -17.03
CA ALA A 64 -1.20 -9.98 -15.93
C ALA A 64 -1.82 -9.67 -14.55
N THR A 65 -1.17 -10.18 -13.51
CA THR A 65 -1.48 -9.86 -12.11
C THR A 65 -0.46 -8.86 -11.57
N MET A 66 -0.93 -7.74 -11.05
CA MET A 66 -0.12 -6.76 -10.31
C MET A 66 -0.31 -6.96 -8.81
N TYR A 67 0.79 -7.11 -8.07
CA TYR A 67 0.81 -7.11 -6.61
C TYR A 67 1.37 -5.78 -6.12
N SER A 68 0.55 -4.95 -5.47
CA SER A 68 0.98 -3.67 -4.87
C SER A 68 0.84 -3.75 -3.35
N THR A 69 1.84 -3.30 -2.60
CA THR A 69 1.76 -3.33 -1.13
C THR A 69 0.71 -2.38 -0.58
N LEU A 70 0.50 -1.22 -1.21
CA LEU A 70 -0.53 -0.24 -0.85
C LEU A 70 -1.52 -0.06 -2.01
N GLU A 71 -2.73 0.38 -1.71
CA GLU A 71 -3.76 0.68 -2.73
C GLU A 71 -3.22 1.66 -3.79
N PRO A 72 -3.36 1.35 -5.10
CA PRO A 72 -2.92 2.26 -6.15
C PRO A 72 -3.64 3.60 -6.11
N CYS A 73 -2.89 4.70 -6.22
CA CYS A 73 -3.48 6.03 -6.08
C CYS A 73 -4.59 6.31 -7.13
N SER A 74 -5.58 7.08 -6.71
CA SER A 74 -6.82 7.38 -7.47
C SER A 74 -6.85 8.75 -8.14
N PHE A 75 -6.05 9.70 -7.64
CA PHE A 75 -6.11 11.10 -8.07
C PHE A 75 -4.89 11.48 -8.91
N HIS A 76 -5.12 12.41 -9.84
CA HIS A 76 -4.03 13.05 -10.57
C HIS A 76 -3.33 14.05 -9.64
N GLY A 77 -2.06 13.79 -9.35
CA GLY A 77 -1.17 14.69 -8.62
C GLY A 77 -0.29 15.45 -9.60
N ARG A 78 1.03 15.25 -9.47
CA ARG A 78 2.02 15.65 -10.50
C ARG A 78 2.14 14.60 -11.63
N THR A 79 1.70 13.39 -11.36
CA THR A 79 1.65 12.23 -12.28
C THR A 79 0.21 11.73 -12.43
N PRO A 80 -0.12 11.02 -13.54
CA PRO A 80 -1.39 10.31 -13.66
C PRO A 80 -1.63 9.33 -12.50
N ALA A 81 -2.89 9.16 -12.12
CA ALA A 81 -3.29 8.20 -11.09
C ALA A 81 -2.85 6.78 -11.49
N CYS A 82 -2.18 6.06 -10.58
CA CYS A 82 -1.67 4.72 -10.85
C CYS A 82 -2.80 3.77 -11.25
N SER A 83 -3.95 3.85 -10.60
CA SER A 83 -5.16 3.10 -10.96
C SER A 83 -5.55 3.25 -12.44
N ARG A 84 -5.47 4.46 -13.01
CA ARG A 84 -5.78 4.70 -14.44
C ARG A 84 -4.70 4.13 -15.36
N VAL A 85 -3.43 4.30 -15.01
CA VAL A 85 -2.33 3.73 -15.79
C VAL A 85 -2.39 2.21 -15.82
N ILE A 86 -2.78 1.57 -14.70
CA ILE A 86 -3.00 0.13 -14.61
C ILE A 86 -4.09 -0.32 -15.58
N VAL A 87 -5.22 0.39 -15.63
CA VAL A 87 -6.31 0.13 -16.59
C VAL A 87 -5.82 0.27 -18.03
N GLU A 88 -5.12 1.37 -18.35
CA GLU A 88 -4.60 1.63 -19.69
C GLU A 88 -3.61 0.56 -20.19
N ASN A 89 -2.88 -0.09 -19.27
CA ASN A 89 -1.96 -1.18 -19.59
C ASN A 89 -2.65 -2.57 -19.64
N GLY A 90 -3.94 -2.64 -19.33
CA GLY A 90 -4.74 -3.86 -19.42
C GLY A 90 -4.39 -4.93 -18.39
N ILE A 91 -3.93 -4.56 -17.20
CA ILE A 91 -3.77 -5.50 -16.07
C ILE A 91 -5.12 -6.18 -15.78
N GLY A 92 -5.12 -7.50 -15.62
CA GLY A 92 -6.36 -8.27 -15.39
C GLY A 92 -6.76 -8.35 -13.92
N LEU A 93 -5.77 -8.41 -13.03
CA LEU A 93 -5.96 -8.54 -11.58
C LEU A 93 -4.97 -7.64 -10.83
N VAL A 94 -5.47 -6.89 -9.85
CA VAL A 94 -4.66 -6.16 -8.88
C VAL A 94 -4.85 -6.76 -7.49
N VAL A 95 -3.76 -7.19 -6.87
CA VAL A 95 -3.71 -7.70 -5.51
C VAL A 95 -3.08 -6.64 -4.61
N VAL A 96 -3.87 -6.09 -3.70
CA VAL A 96 -3.51 -5.02 -2.78
C VAL A 96 -3.19 -5.59 -1.40
N GLY A 97 -2.07 -5.16 -0.82
CA GLY A 97 -1.65 -5.59 0.50
C GLY A 97 -2.42 -4.90 1.63
N MET A 98 -2.40 -3.57 1.63
CA MET A 98 -3.09 -2.71 2.58
C MET A 98 -3.88 -1.63 1.84
N HIS A 99 -5.08 -1.33 2.31
CA HIS A 99 -5.87 -0.19 1.88
C HIS A 99 -5.16 1.13 2.22
N ASP A 100 -5.17 2.12 1.32
CA ASP A 100 -4.50 3.40 1.60
C ASP A 100 -5.38 4.27 2.52
N PRO A 101 -4.89 4.69 3.71
CA PRO A 101 -5.67 5.54 4.61
C PRO A 101 -5.74 7.01 4.19
N HIS A 102 -5.05 7.40 3.13
CA HIS A 102 -5.11 8.75 2.62
C HIS A 102 -6.56 9.07 2.16
N PRO A 103 -7.23 10.12 2.66
CA PRO A 103 -8.67 10.35 2.41
C PRO A 103 -9.08 10.50 0.94
N ARG A 104 -8.13 10.89 0.09
CA ARG A 104 -8.33 10.99 -1.37
C ARG A 104 -8.17 9.64 -2.10
N VAL A 105 -7.55 8.64 -1.46
CA VAL A 105 -7.29 7.31 -2.02
C VAL A 105 -8.24 6.28 -1.44
N ASP A 106 -8.47 6.29 -0.12
CA ASP A 106 -9.30 5.37 0.69
C ASP A 106 -10.45 4.70 -0.10
N GLY A 107 -10.14 3.63 -0.85
CA GLY A 107 -11.05 2.79 -1.63
C GLY A 107 -11.37 3.27 -3.04
N GLU A 108 -11.04 4.50 -3.38
CA GLU A 108 -11.27 5.11 -4.68
C GLU A 108 -10.35 4.51 -5.77
N GLY A 109 -9.13 4.12 -5.42
CA GLY A 109 -8.20 3.48 -6.36
C GLY A 109 -8.72 2.11 -6.78
N ALA A 110 -9.13 1.31 -5.80
CA ALA A 110 -9.78 0.02 -6.03
C ALA A 110 -11.10 0.17 -6.80
N ARG A 111 -11.89 1.22 -6.53
CA ARG A 111 -13.13 1.51 -7.28
C ARG A 111 -12.85 1.79 -8.75
N ILE A 112 -11.89 2.66 -9.07
CA ILE A 112 -11.50 2.97 -10.46
C ILE A 112 -11.13 1.70 -11.23
N LEU A 113 -10.37 0.80 -10.60
CA LEU A 113 -9.97 -0.48 -11.19
C LEU A 113 -11.17 -1.38 -11.48
N ARG A 114 -12.05 -1.57 -10.48
CA ARG A 114 -13.26 -2.40 -10.62
C ARG A 114 -14.23 -1.88 -11.68
N ASP A 115 -14.46 -0.57 -11.71
CA ASP A 115 -15.34 0.07 -12.69
C ASP A 115 -14.83 -0.09 -14.13
N ALA A 116 -13.52 -0.27 -14.30
CA ALA A 116 -12.89 -0.56 -15.59
C ALA A 116 -12.79 -2.06 -15.91
N GLY A 117 -13.35 -2.93 -15.07
CA GLY A 117 -13.35 -4.39 -15.26
C GLY A 117 -12.09 -5.11 -14.79
N VAL A 118 -11.20 -4.44 -14.04
CA VAL A 118 -10.04 -5.08 -13.41
C VAL A 118 -10.47 -5.75 -12.11
N GLU A 119 -10.11 -7.02 -11.92
CA GLU A 119 -10.36 -7.71 -10.65
C GLU A 119 -9.46 -7.12 -9.55
N VAL A 120 -9.99 -6.95 -8.33
CA VAL A 120 -9.23 -6.42 -7.20
C VAL A 120 -9.41 -7.29 -5.95
N LEU A 121 -8.31 -7.88 -5.47
CA LEU A 121 -8.22 -8.58 -4.20
C LEU A 121 -7.48 -7.72 -3.18
N GLU A 122 -8.05 -7.55 -1.99
CA GLU A 122 -7.51 -6.67 -0.96
C GLU A 122 -7.15 -7.44 0.32
N GLY A 123 -6.23 -6.90 1.11
CA GLY A 123 -5.85 -7.46 2.42
C GLY A 123 -4.85 -8.63 2.35
N VAL A 124 -4.20 -8.86 1.20
CA VAL A 124 -3.25 -9.97 1.05
C VAL A 124 -1.94 -9.65 1.77
N CYS A 125 -1.55 -10.46 2.75
CA CYS A 125 -0.41 -10.17 3.64
C CYS A 125 -0.53 -8.81 4.36
N GLU A 126 -1.75 -8.33 4.64
CA GLU A 126 -1.99 -6.99 5.21
C GLU A 126 -1.20 -6.74 6.50
N ARG A 127 -1.11 -7.75 7.39
CA ARG A 127 -0.32 -7.65 8.63
C ARG A 127 1.16 -7.39 8.35
N GLU A 128 1.74 -8.03 7.34
CA GLU A 128 3.16 -7.82 6.98
C GLU A 128 3.36 -6.41 6.40
N VAL A 129 2.44 -5.93 5.57
CA VAL A 129 2.48 -4.58 5.00
C VAL A 129 2.29 -3.50 6.07
N ARG A 130 1.34 -3.65 6.99
CA ARG A 130 1.11 -2.70 8.08
C ARG A 130 2.33 -2.52 8.96
N ARG A 131 3.01 -3.62 9.28
CA ARG A 131 4.29 -3.59 9.99
C ARG A 131 5.36 -2.86 9.19
N GLN A 132 5.44 -3.10 7.88
CA GLN A 132 6.40 -2.43 7.01
C GLN A 132 6.17 -0.91 6.94
N LEU A 133 4.91 -0.47 6.78
CA LEU A 133 4.50 0.94 6.69
C LEU A 133 4.25 1.63 8.04
N GLY A 134 4.36 0.93 9.17
CA GLY A 134 3.81 1.42 10.45
C GLY A 134 4.28 2.80 10.87
N ARG A 135 5.58 3.09 10.75
CA ARG A 135 6.13 4.42 11.02
C ARG A 135 5.53 5.50 10.11
N TRP A 136 5.37 5.21 8.83
CA TRP A 136 4.76 6.14 7.86
C TRP A 136 3.29 6.39 8.22
N VAL A 137 2.52 5.33 8.50
CA VAL A 137 1.10 5.43 8.91
C VAL A 137 0.96 6.28 10.18
N PHE A 138 1.76 6.02 11.21
CA PHE A 138 1.69 6.77 12.47
C PHE A 138 2.07 8.25 12.31
N THR A 139 2.96 8.56 11.37
CA THR A 139 3.44 9.92 11.14
C THR A 139 2.45 10.74 10.33
N TYR A 140 1.94 10.18 9.22
CA TYR A 140 1.17 10.94 8.23
C TYR A 140 -0.33 10.68 8.27
N HIS A 141 -0.76 9.55 8.85
CA HIS A 141 -2.15 9.13 8.89
C HIS A 141 -2.57 8.62 10.28
N PRO A 142 -2.38 9.40 11.37
CA PRO A 142 -2.67 8.96 12.74
C PRO A 142 -4.16 8.64 12.98
N HIS A 143 -5.07 9.10 12.12
CA HIS A 143 -6.49 8.74 12.16
C HIS A 143 -6.73 7.25 11.88
N GLU A 144 -5.87 6.61 11.11
CA GLU A 144 -5.96 5.18 10.78
C GLU A 144 -5.68 4.26 11.98
N PRO A 145 -4.55 4.38 12.69
CA PRO A 145 -4.31 3.60 13.90
C PRO A 145 -5.25 4.01 15.04
N LEU A 146 -5.73 5.27 15.09
CA LEU A 146 -6.78 5.67 16.04
C LEU A 146 -8.10 4.93 15.78
N ARG A 147 -8.53 4.81 14.52
CA ARG A 147 -9.70 4.01 14.13
C ARG A 147 -9.54 2.55 14.57
N ARG A 148 -8.35 1.97 14.39
CA ARG A 148 -8.05 0.62 14.89
C ARG A 148 -8.04 0.52 16.41
N ALA A 149 -7.48 1.51 17.10
CA ALA A 149 -7.49 1.58 18.55
C ALA A 149 -8.92 1.56 19.11
N ARG A 150 -9.85 2.31 18.47
CA ARG A 150 -11.28 2.30 18.82
C ARG A 150 -11.89 0.91 18.65
N ALA A 151 -11.51 0.15 17.62
CA ALA A 151 -11.95 -1.22 17.44
C ALA A 151 -11.40 -2.16 18.53
N PHE A 152 -10.10 -2.09 18.83
CA PHE A 152 -9.48 -2.92 19.87
C PHE A 152 -10.03 -2.64 21.27
N ALA A 153 -10.38 -1.38 21.56
CA ALA A 153 -10.94 -0.97 22.85
C ALA A 153 -12.30 -1.61 23.17
N SER A 154 -12.98 -2.21 22.18
CA SER A 154 -14.21 -2.98 22.43
C SER A 154 -13.96 -4.29 23.20
N GLU A 155 -12.73 -4.81 23.15
CA GLU A 155 -12.35 -6.11 23.74
C GLU A 155 -11.17 -6.00 24.73
N HIS A 156 -10.46 -4.87 24.75
CA HIS A 156 -9.21 -4.70 25.50
C HIS A 156 -9.20 -3.40 26.30
N GLY A 157 -8.58 -3.44 27.49
CA GLY A 157 -8.18 -2.22 28.21
C GLY A 157 -7.03 -1.49 27.50
N ARG A 158 -6.66 -0.30 28.01
CA ARG A 158 -5.65 0.58 27.40
C ARG A 158 -4.33 -0.12 27.08
N GLU A 159 -3.79 -0.90 28.02
CA GLU A 159 -2.55 -1.66 27.82
C GLU A 159 -2.66 -2.68 26.68
N GLY A 160 -3.81 -3.36 26.57
CA GLY A 160 -4.07 -4.30 25.48
C GLY A 160 -4.18 -3.59 24.13
N VAL A 161 -4.84 -2.42 24.07
CA VAL A 161 -4.89 -1.60 22.85
C VAL A 161 -3.49 -1.20 22.40
N VAL A 162 -2.64 -0.74 23.32
CA VAL A 162 -1.24 -0.38 23.02
C VAL A 162 -0.48 -1.58 22.48
N ALA A 163 -0.58 -2.75 23.12
CA ALA A 163 0.07 -3.99 22.66
C ALA A 163 -0.38 -4.38 21.24
N MET A 164 -1.68 -4.31 20.96
CA MET A 164 -2.24 -4.62 19.64
C MET A 164 -1.73 -3.65 18.55
N LEU A 165 -1.60 -2.36 18.86
CA LEU A 165 -1.02 -1.37 17.93
C LEU A 165 0.47 -1.64 17.66
N VAL A 166 1.26 -1.93 18.71
CA VAL A 166 2.67 -2.31 18.58
C VAL A 166 2.82 -3.53 17.68
N GLU A 167 1.99 -4.57 17.89
CA GLU A 167 2.03 -5.78 17.06
C GLU A 167 1.62 -5.49 15.60
N THR A 168 0.53 -4.73 15.41
CA THR A 168 -0.06 -4.48 14.09
C THR A 168 0.87 -3.64 13.20
N TYR A 169 1.54 -2.64 13.76
CA TYR A 169 2.32 -1.67 12.98
C TYR A 169 3.83 -1.76 13.21
N ALA A 170 4.30 -2.63 14.12
CA ALA A 170 5.72 -2.72 14.47
C ALA A 170 6.33 -1.35 14.87
N VAL A 171 5.58 -0.58 15.66
CA VAL A 171 5.99 0.73 16.19
C VAL A 171 6.41 0.64 17.65
N GLY A 172 7.01 1.71 18.19
CA GLY A 172 7.36 1.78 19.60
C GLY A 172 6.13 1.89 20.51
N ALA A 173 6.23 1.42 21.75
CA ALA A 173 5.15 1.51 22.73
C ALA A 173 4.72 2.96 22.97
N GLU A 174 5.68 3.89 23.03
CA GLU A 174 5.40 5.32 23.20
C GLU A 174 4.54 5.89 22.05
N ASP A 175 4.84 5.53 20.79
CA ASP A 175 4.04 5.95 19.64
C ASP A 175 2.60 5.42 19.73
N ALA A 176 2.46 4.15 20.11
CA ALA A 176 1.17 3.49 20.31
C ALA A 176 0.37 4.10 21.48
N GLU A 177 1.04 4.45 22.58
CA GLU A 177 0.43 5.14 23.73
C GLU A 177 -0.11 6.52 23.35
N ARG A 178 0.63 7.28 22.54
CA ARG A 178 0.14 8.58 22.04
C ARG A 178 -1.13 8.45 21.20
N ILE A 179 -1.22 7.42 20.36
CA ILE A 179 -2.46 7.14 19.61
C ILE A 179 -3.58 6.70 20.56
N ALA A 180 -3.30 5.78 21.49
CA ALA A 180 -4.29 5.27 22.44
C ALA A 180 -4.85 6.37 23.37
N ALA A 181 -4.04 7.37 23.73
CA ALA A 181 -4.48 8.54 24.48
C ALA A 181 -5.56 9.35 23.74
N GLY A 182 -5.60 9.29 22.41
CA GLY A 182 -6.63 9.93 21.60
C GLY A 182 -8.01 9.25 21.66
N LEU A 183 -8.15 8.12 22.37
CA LEU A 183 -9.45 7.51 22.65
C LEU A 183 -10.26 8.27 23.70
N ASP A 184 -9.57 9.01 24.57
CA ASP A 184 -10.15 9.78 25.67
C ASP A 184 -10.70 11.15 25.19
N ALA A 185 -10.49 11.49 23.91
CA ALA A 185 -10.91 12.73 23.24
C ALA A 185 -12.05 12.48 22.22
#